data_AF-A0A315DXW0-F1
#
_entry.id   AF-A0A315DXW0-F1
#
_cell.length_a   1.000
_cell.length_b   1.000
_cell.length_c   1.000
_cell.angle_alpha   90.00
_cell.angle_beta   90.00
_cell.angle_gamma   90.00
#
_symmetry.space_group_name_H-M   'P 1'
#
loop_
_entity.id
_entity.type
_entity.pdbx_description
1 polymer ?
#
loop_
_entity_poly.entity_id
_entity_poly.type
_entity_poly.pdbx_seq_one_letter_code
_entity_poly.pdbx_strand_id
1 'polypeptide(L)'
;MTVAKPAVKAVATDTGAPPAFGVIWDQINWDQDIDEVTRLQVRIAKATQAGRWNKVHALQHLLTRSLSGKLLAVKRVTENAGKRTAGVDGKIWKTPQSKMKASKALMHRGYRSQPLRRVYIPKSNGKKRPLGIPTMHDRAMQALWLLALNPIAETTADKNSYGFRPRRSTADAIEHCFMALAKRDSAQWILEGDIRGCFDNISHDWLLKHVPMDKVVLIKWLKAEFIDQGALFLAEAGTPQGGIASPVLANMALDGMEDAVRSALAGC
;
A
#
# COMPACT_ATOMS: atom_id res chain seq x y z
N MET A 1 26.02 51.77 41.86
CA MET A 1 26.82 50.53 41.77
C MET A 1 25.98 49.49 41.08
N THR A 2 26.40 49.13 39.88
CA THR A 2 25.64 48.43 38.83
C THR A 2 25.84 46.93 38.97
N VAL A 3 24.75 46.15 39.06
CA VAL A 3 24.82 44.68 39.06
C VAL A 3 24.68 44.18 37.62
N ALA A 4 25.67 43.40 37.17
CA ALA A 4 25.78 42.87 35.82
C ALA A 4 24.75 41.77 35.51
N LYS A 5 24.20 41.80 34.28
CA LYS A 5 23.39 40.72 33.68
C LYS A 5 24.30 39.57 33.18
N PRO A 6 23.85 38.30 33.22
CA PRO A 6 24.59 37.21 32.62
C PRO A 6 24.42 37.18 31.08
N ALA A 7 25.49 36.81 30.40
CA ALA A 7 25.62 36.77 28.95
C ALA A 7 24.82 35.61 28.32
N VAL A 8 24.04 35.93 27.29
CA VAL A 8 23.44 34.95 26.38
C VAL A 8 24.51 34.51 25.39
N LYS A 9 24.85 33.22 25.38
CA LYS A 9 25.72 32.64 24.35
C LYS A 9 24.98 32.60 23.01
N ALA A 10 25.48 33.35 22.03
CA ALA A 10 25.04 33.26 20.64
C ALA A 10 25.43 31.90 20.06
N VAL A 11 24.43 31.16 19.56
CA VAL A 11 24.66 30.00 18.69
C VAL A 11 24.73 30.53 17.26
N ALA A 12 25.82 30.19 16.57
CA ALA A 12 26.17 30.67 15.25
C ALA A 12 25.06 30.44 14.22
N THR A 13 24.66 31.52 13.53
CA THR A 13 23.96 31.45 12.26
C THR A 13 24.97 31.08 11.18
N ASP A 14 24.97 29.81 10.78
CA ASP A 14 25.67 29.35 9.58
C ASP A 14 25.03 30.04 8.36
N THR A 15 25.78 30.97 7.76
CA THR A 15 25.41 31.72 6.56
C THR A 15 25.76 30.90 5.33
N GLY A 16 25.09 29.76 5.18
CA GLY A 16 25.10 28.98 3.96
C GLY A 16 24.02 29.46 3.00
N ALA A 17 24.40 29.85 1.77
CA ALA A 17 23.45 30.16 0.71
C ALA A 17 22.42 29.01 0.54
N PRO A 18 21.11 29.29 0.34
CA PRO A 18 20.14 28.25 0.09
C PRO A 18 20.56 27.46 -1.16
N PRO A 19 20.58 26.12 -1.11
CA PRO A 19 20.95 25.33 -2.28
C PRO A 19 19.93 25.60 -3.39
N ALA A 20 20.45 25.84 -4.60
CA ALA A 20 19.69 26.14 -5.81
C ALA A 20 18.46 25.21 -5.97
N PHE A 21 17.27 25.82 -6.03
CA PHE A 21 16.00 25.27 -6.55
C PHE A 21 15.70 23.79 -6.24
N GLY A 22 15.83 23.38 -4.98
CA GLY A 22 15.30 22.10 -4.49
C GLY A 22 13.96 22.29 -3.81
N VAL A 23 12.90 21.63 -4.28
CA VAL A 23 11.62 21.53 -3.54
C VAL A 23 11.90 21.07 -2.10
N ILE A 24 11.50 21.88 -1.13
CA ILE A 24 11.61 21.57 0.30
C ILE A 24 10.36 20.81 0.71
N TRP A 25 10.50 19.68 1.42
CA TRP A 25 9.37 18.80 1.79
C TRP A 25 8.22 19.55 2.47
N ASP A 26 8.55 20.51 3.34
CA ASP A 26 7.57 21.27 4.12
C ASP A 26 6.91 22.40 3.31
N GLN A 27 7.42 22.69 2.10
CA GLN A 27 6.88 23.67 1.16
C GLN A 27 6.13 23.03 -0.02
N ILE A 28 5.95 21.71 -0.01
CA ILE A 28 5.20 21.00 -1.05
C ILE A 28 3.74 21.45 -1.01
N ASN A 29 3.21 21.84 -2.17
CA ASN A 29 1.78 22.02 -2.36
C ASN A 29 1.11 20.64 -2.52
N TRP A 30 0.67 20.07 -1.39
CA TRP A 30 0.07 18.74 -1.36
C TRP A 30 -1.23 18.66 -2.16
N ASP A 31 -2.03 19.72 -2.20
CA ASP A 31 -3.31 19.72 -2.92
C ASP A 31 -3.08 19.58 -4.43
N GLN A 32 -2.08 20.28 -4.96
CA GLN A 32 -1.67 20.14 -6.36
C GLN A 32 -1.20 18.71 -6.69
N ASP A 33 -0.37 18.11 -5.83
CA ASP A 33 0.13 16.75 -6.04
C ASP A 33 -0.99 15.70 -5.95
N ILE A 34 -1.93 15.88 -5.01
CA ILE A 34 -3.12 15.04 -4.86
C ILE A 34 -4.00 15.14 -6.10
N ASP A 35 -4.23 16.35 -6.59
CA ASP A 35 -5.02 16.59 -7.80
C ASP A 35 -4.40 15.91 -9.03
N GLU A 36 -3.09 16.03 -9.22
CA GLU A 36 -2.41 15.39 -10.36
C GLU A 36 -2.57 13.88 -10.32
N VAL A 37 -2.32 13.26 -9.16
CA VAL A 37 -2.45 11.81 -8.99
C VAL A 37 -3.91 11.37 -9.14
N THR A 38 -4.86 12.13 -8.60
CA THR A 38 -6.29 11.84 -8.72
C THR A 38 -6.75 11.89 -10.18
N ARG A 39 -6.30 12.89 -10.96
CA ARG A 39 -6.59 12.97 -12.41
C ARG A 39 -6.07 11.74 -13.16
N LEU A 40 -4.86 11.28 -12.84
CA LEU A 40 -4.31 10.06 -13.43
C LEU A 40 -5.10 8.82 -13.01
N GLN A 41 -5.48 8.70 -11.74
CA GLN A 41 -6.30 7.59 -11.24
C GLN A 41 -7.66 7.52 -11.92
N VAL A 42 -8.35 8.67 -12.09
CA VAL A 42 -9.62 8.73 -12.83
C VAL A 42 -9.45 8.28 -14.29
N ARG A 43 -8.35 8.68 -14.94
CA ARG A 43 -8.03 8.23 -16.31
C ARG A 43 -7.75 6.72 -16.37
N ILE A 44 -7.09 6.16 -15.36
CA ILE A 44 -6.86 4.71 -15.25
C ILE A 44 -8.21 4.00 -15.11
N ALA A 45 -9.06 4.41 -14.16
CA ALA A 45 -10.38 3.81 -13.95
C ALA A 45 -11.24 3.83 -15.23
N LYS A 46 -11.31 4.98 -15.92
CA LYS A 46 -12.02 5.10 -17.22
C LYS A 46 -11.44 4.18 -18.31
N ALA A 47 -10.11 4.02 -18.36
CA ALA A 47 -9.48 3.11 -19.31
C ALA A 47 -9.74 1.64 -18.98
N THR A 48 -9.76 1.29 -17.69
CA THR A 48 -10.14 -0.04 -17.19
C THR A 48 -11.58 -0.38 -17.56
N GLN A 49 -12.53 0.52 -17.30
CA GLN A 49 -13.95 0.34 -17.68
C GLN A 49 -14.12 0.13 -19.18
N ALA A 50 -13.29 0.78 -20.00
CA ALA A 50 -13.30 0.65 -21.46
C ALA A 50 -12.47 -0.54 -21.99
N GLY A 51 -11.90 -1.39 -21.12
CA GLY A 51 -11.08 -2.54 -21.52
C GLY A 51 -9.76 -2.18 -22.22
N ARG A 52 -9.29 -0.92 -22.13
CA ARG A 52 -8.11 -0.43 -22.87
C ARG A 52 -6.82 -0.68 -22.09
N TRP A 53 -6.42 -1.94 -21.93
CA TRP A 53 -5.29 -2.36 -21.09
C TRP A 53 -3.94 -1.73 -21.46
N ASN A 54 -3.65 -1.53 -22.76
CA ASN A 54 -2.43 -0.81 -23.18
C ASN A 54 -2.40 0.63 -22.62
N LYS A 55 -3.56 1.31 -22.60
CA LYS A 55 -3.69 2.65 -22.04
C LYS A 55 -3.60 2.63 -20.51
N VAL A 56 -4.17 1.60 -19.86
CA VAL A 56 -4.02 1.40 -18.41
C VAL A 56 -2.54 1.31 -18.05
N HIS A 57 -1.77 0.44 -18.71
CA HIS A 57 -0.33 0.30 -18.44
C HIS A 57 0.45 1.59 -18.71
N ALA A 58 0.17 2.30 -19.81
CA ALA A 58 0.80 3.58 -20.09
C ALA A 58 0.54 4.62 -18.99
N LEU A 59 -0.69 4.68 -18.46
CA LEU A 59 -1.06 5.58 -17.37
C LEU A 59 -0.47 5.17 -16.03
N GLN A 60 -0.38 3.87 -15.73
CA GLN A 60 0.34 3.38 -14.56
C GLN A 60 1.81 3.80 -14.61
N HIS A 61 2.48 3.58 -15.74
CA HIS A 61 3.87 4.02 -15.93
C HIS A 61 4.03 5.54 -15.80
N LEU A 62 3.07 6.33 -16.30
CA LEU A 62 3.09 7.77 -16.12
C LEU A 62 2.97 8.16 -14.64
N LEU A 63 2.02 7.57 -13.91
CA LEU A 63 1.78 7.84 -12.49
C LEU A 63 2.98 7.42 -11.64
N THR A 64 3.50 6.21 -11.82
CA THR A 64 4.60 5.71 -10.98
C THR A 64 5.93 6.42 -11.26
N ARG A 65 6.05 7.13 -12.38
CA ARG A 65 7.23 7.94 -12.72
C ARG A 65 7.07 9.42 -12.37
N SER A 66 5.85 9.90 -12.11
CA SER A 66 5.61 11.30 -11.76
C SER A 66 6.20 11.67 -10.40
N LEU A 67 6.56 12.94 -10.23
CA LEU A 67 7.05 13.43 -8.95
C LEU A 67 5.94 13.36 -7.88
N SER A 68 4.73 13.80 -8.21
CA SER A 68 3.57 13.79 -7.31
C SER A 68 3.27 12.38 -6.79
N GLY A 69 3.30 11.35 -7.65
CA GLY A 69 3.11 9.97 -7.24
C GLY A 69 4.16 9.53 -6.20
N LYS A 70 5.43 9.85 -6.45
CA LYS A 70 6.54 9.52 -5.54
C LYS A 70 6.46 10.28 -4.22
N LEU A 71 6.11 11.56 -4.26
CA LEU A 71 5.91 12.40 -3.06
C LEU A 71 4.80 11.83 -2.19
N LEU A 72 3.63 11.52 -2.77
CA LEU A 72 2.51 10.93 -2.02
C LEU A 72 2.84 9.54 -1.47
N ALA A 73 3.60 8.73 -2.20
CA ALA A 73 4.07 7.44 -1.72
C ALA A 73 4.97 7.58 -0.48
N VAL A 74 5.93 8.50 -0.50
CA VAL A 74 6.80 8.79 0.66
C VAL A 74 6.01 9.41 1.81
N LYS A 75 5.04 10.28 1.52
CA LYS A 75 4.17 10.89 2.54
C LYS A 75 3.41 9.81 3.29
N ARG A 76 2.76 8.89 2.57
CA ARG A 76 2.02 7.76 3.15
C ARG A 76 2.86 6.93 4.11
N VAL A 77 4.13 6.65 3.80
CA VAL A 77 4.98 5.80 4.66
C VAL A 77 5.63 6.56 5.80
N THR A 78 5.72 7.88 5.73
CA THR A 78 6.37 8.71 6.76
C THR A 78 5.38 9.35 7.73
N GLU A 79 4.09 9.34 7.41
CA GLU A 79 3.03 9.87 8.28
C GLU A 79 2.21 8.78 8.98
N ASN A 80 2.29 7.53 8.52
CA ASN A 80 1.58 6.41 9.15
C ASN A 80 2.15 6.00 10.52
N ALA A 81 1.41 5.16 11.26
CA ALA A 81 1.83 4.61 12.55
C ALA A 81 3.17 3.83 12.45
N GLY A 82 3.44 3.22 11.30
CA GLY A 82 4.67 2.46 11.02
C GLY A 82 5.90 3.32 10.69
N LYS A 83 5.83 4.65 10.75
CA LYS A 83 6.93 5.56 10.37
C LYS A 83 8.20 5.40 11.20
N ARG A 84 8.08 4.85 12.41
CA ARG A 84 9.20 4.60 13.34
C ARG A 84 9.77 3.18 13.24
N THR A 85 9.13 2.32 12.47
CA THR A 85 9.49 0.91 12.38
C THR A 85 10.44 0.70 11.21
N ALA A 86 11.71 0.37 11.48
CA ALA A 86 12.66 0.06 10.42
C ALA A 86 12.49 -1.37 9.89
N GLY A 87 12.88 -1.57 8.62
CA GLY A 87 13.04 -2.90 8.03
C GLY A 87 14.38 -3.53 8.43
N VAL A 88 14.89 -4.45 7.61
CA VAL A 88 16.19 -5.11 7.83
C VAL A 88 17.38 -4.15 7.73
N ASP A 89 17.23 -3.04 7.00
CA ASP A 89 18.27 -2.03 6.80
C ASP A 89 18.44 -1.04 7.95
N GLY A 90 17.57 -1.09 8.96
CA GLY A 90 17.59 -0.17 10.11
C GLY A 90 17.25 1.29 9.76
N LYS A 91 16.83 1.60 8.53
CA LYS A 91 16.63 2.99 8.08
C LYS A 91 15.21 3.49 8.28
N ILE A 92 15.11 4.77 8.63
CA ILE A 92 13.86 5.54 8.74
C ILE A 92 14.04 6.92 8.12
N TRP A 93 12.96 7.53 7.63
CA TRP A 93 12.98 8.86 7.00
C TRP A 93 12.30 9.90 7.89
N LYS A 94 13.08 10.48 8.80
CA LYS A 94 12.59 11.47 9.78
C LYS A 94 12.60 12.89 9.23
N THR A 95 13.67 13.28 8.53
CA THR A 95 13.89 14.68 8.14
C THR A 95 13.31 15.00 6.76
N PRO A 96 12.83 16.23 6.52
CA PRO A 96 12.47 16.75 5.20
C PRO A 96 13.41 16.34 4.07
N GLN A 97 14.72 16.47 4.29
CA GLN A 97 15.76 16.14 3.30
C GLN A 97 15.79 14.64 3.01
N SER A 98 15.68 13.78 4.04
CA SER A 98 15.66 12.33 3.85
C SER A 98 14.43 11.87 3.08
N LYS A 99 13.28 12.49 3.34
CA LYS A 99 12.02 12.21 2.62
C LYS A 99 12.12 12.64 1.16
N MET A 100 12.62 13.85 0.89
CA MET A 100 12.81 14.33 -0.48
C MET A 100 13.81 13.48 -1.28
N LYS A 101 14.93 13.10 -0.64
CA LYS A 101 15.91 12.18 -1.23
C LYS A 101 15.28 10.81 -1.54
N ALA A 102 14.46 10.29 -0.61
CA ALA A 102 13.74 9.04 -0.82
C ALA A 102 12.77 9.11 -2.01
N SER A 103 12.02 10.20 -2.15
CA SER A 103 11.10 10.41 -3.28
C SER A 103 11.84 10.38 -4.62
N LYS A 104 13.00 11.05 -4.71
CA LYS A 104 13.84 11.04 -5.91
C LYS A 104 14.43 9.65 -6.19
N ALA A 105 14.74 8.89 -5.15
CA ALA A 105 15.29 7.54 -5.24
C ALA A 105 14.27 6.46 -5.62
N LEU A 106 12.96 6.73 -5.61
CA LEU A 106 11.93 5.80 -6.09
C LEU A 106 12.01 5.67 -7.62
N MET A 107 12.84 4.72 -8.06
CA MET A 107 13.09 4.42 -9.47
C MET A 107 12.81 2.94 -9.75
N HIS A 108 12.14 2.64 -10.86
CA HIS A 108 11.89 1.26 -11.28
C HIS A 108 13.16 0.56 -11.77
N ARG A 109 14.00 1.29 -12.50
CA ARG A 109 15.27 0.75 -13.02
C ARG A 109 16.22 0.53 -11.84
N GLY A 110 16.73 -0.68 -11.72
CA GLY A 110 17.64 -1.05 -10.62
C GLY A 110 16.95 -1.33 -9.29
N TYR A 111 15.62 -1.22 -9.20
CA TYR A 111 14.89 -1.59 -7.98
C TYR A 111 15.15 -3.05 -7.61
N ARG A 112 15.50 -3.31 -6.35
CA ARG A 112 15.60 -4.64 -5.76
C ARG A 112 14.90 -4.60 -4.41
N SER A 113 13.97 -5.52 -4.19
CA SER A 113 13.35 -5.70 -2.88
C SER A 113 14.40 -6.22 -1.91
N GLN A 114 14.36 -5.74 -0.66
CA GLN A 114 15.16 -6.33 0.41
C GLN A 114 14.36 -7.38 1.16
N PRO A 115 15.04 -8.30 1.87
CA PRO A 115 14.37 -9.24 2.74
C PRO A 115 13.51 -8.53 3.79
N LEU A 116 12.37 -9.12 4.14
CA LEU A 116 11.48 -8.59 5.17
C LEU A 116 12.01 -8.93 6.56
N ARG A 117 11.87 -8.01 7.52
CA ARG A 117 12.19 -8.30 8.92
C ARG A 117 11.01 -9.00 9.59
N ARG A 118 11.20 -10.23 10.07
CA ARG A 118 10.14 -10.98 10.77
C ARG A 118 9.93 -10.43 12.19
N VAL A 119 8.68 -10.19 12.54
CA VAL A 119 8.23 -9.83 13.90
C VAL A 119 7.00 -10.63 14.24
N TYR A 120 6.85 -11.01 15.51
CA TYR A 120 5.73 -11.80 15.98
C TYR A 120 4.78 -10.95 16.82
N ILE A 121 3.50 -10.89 16.41
CA ILE A 121 2.43 -10.25 17.16
C ILE A 121 1.69 -11.33 17.96
N PRO A 122 1.56 -11.21 19.29
CA PRO A 122 0.79 -12.16 20.08
C PRO A 122 -0.69 -12.10 19.72
N LYS A 123 -1.33 -13.26 19.55
CA LYS A 123 -2.80 -13.38 19.47
C LYS A 123 -3.37 -13.65 20.86
N SER A 124 -4.66 -13.34 21.05
CA SER A 124 -5.42 -13.67 22.26
C SER A 124 -5.44 -15.16 22.59
N ASN A 125 -5.30 -16.03 21.59
CA ASN A 125 -5.27 -17.49 21.75
C ASN A 125 -3.87 -18.08 22.02
N GLY A 126 -2.88 -17.25 22.40
CA GLY A 126 -1.51 -17.67 22.72
C GLY A 126 -0.62 -17.99 21.50
N LYS A 127 -1.19 -18.12 20.30
CA LYS A 127 -0.40 -18.26 19.06
C LYS A 127 0.22 -16.92 18.67
N LYS A 128 1.31 -16.95 17.91
CA LYS A 128 1.95 -15.75 17.36
C LYS A 128 1.59 -15.59 15.88
N ARG A 129 1.18 -14.38 15.48
CA ARG A 129 1.00 -14.01 14.07
C ARG A 129 2.32 -13.44 13.56
N PRO A 130 2.97 -14.06 12.58
CA PRO A 130 4.13 -13.46 11.98
C PRO A 130 3.75 -12.22 11.15
N LEU A 131 4.62 -11.23 11.15
CA LEU A 131 4.55 -10.02 10.34
C LEU A 131 5.90 -9.81 9.65
N GLY A 132 5.88 -9.62 8.33
CA GLY A 132 7.05 -9.21 7.57
C GLY A 132 7.05 -7.69 7.45
N ILE A 133 8.07 -7.03 8.00
CA ILE A 133 8.22 -5.57 7.92
C ILE A 133 9.20 -5.25 6.79
N PRO A 134 8.73 -4.66 5.67
CA PRO A 134 9.62 -4.26 4.59
C PRO A 134 10.43 -3.00 4.97
N THR A 135 11.48 -2.73 4.21
CA THR A 135 12.23 -1.47 4.32
C THR A 135 11.34 -0.26 4.02
N MET A 136 11.78 0.94 4.42
CA MET A 136 11.06 2.17 4.05
C MET A 136 10.97 2.33 2.53
N HIS A 137 12.03 1.96 1.81
CA HIS A 137 12.07 2.03 0.36
C HIS A 137 11.06 1.07 -0.28
N ASP A 138 11.00 -0.17 0.19
CA ASP A 138 10.03 -1.16 -0.31
C ASP A 138 8.59 -0.78 0.01
N ARG A 139 8.33 -0.27 1.22
CA ARG A 139 7.00 0.27 1.57
C ARG A 139 6.61 1.43 0.67
N ALA A 140 7.53 2.33 0.36
CA ALA A 140 7.27 3.45 -0.52
C ALA A 140 7.04 3.00 -1.97
N MET A 141 7.79 2.02 -2.47
CA MET A 141 7.52 1.41 -3.78
C MET A 141 6.16 0.71 -3.83
N GLN A 142 5.78 -0.01 -2.78
CA GLN A 142 4.45 -0.60 -2.66
C GLN A 142 3.35 0.48 -2.58
N ALA A 143 3.56 1.57 -1.84
CA ALA A 143 2.63 2.68 -1.77
C ALA A 143 2.45 3.39 -3.13
N LEU A 144 3.53 3.55 -3.89
CA LEU A 144 3.52 4.15 -5.22
C LEU A 144 2.69 3.33 -6.20
N TRP A 145 2.88 2.01 -6.22
CA TRP A 145 2.08 1.12 -7.05
C TRP A 145 0.66 0.93 -6.53
N LEU A 146 0.42 1.03 -5.22
CA LEU A 146 -0.94 1.04 -4.67
C LEU A 146 -1.75 2.19 -5.27
N LEU A 147 -1.15 3.38 -5.45
CA LEU A 147 -1.81 4.50 -6.15
C LEU A 147 -2.20 4.11 -7.59
N ALA A 148 -1.40 3.32 -8.28
CA ALA A 148 -1.64 2.88 -9.65
C ALA A 148 -2.62 1.68 -9.75
N LEU A 149 -2.70 0.84 -8.71
CA LEU A 149 -3.56 -0.35 -8.64
C LEU A 149 -4.98 -0.03 -8.14
N ASN A 150 -5.12 0.88 -7.17
CA ASN A 150 -6.41 1.26 -6.59
C ASN A 150 -7.50 1.60 -7.61
N PRO A 151 -7.26 2.44 -8.65
CA PRO A 151 -8.32 2.73 -9.63
C PRO A 151 -8.77 1.49 -10.43
N ILE A 152 -7.90 0.50 -10.59
CA ILE A 152 -8.24 -0.76 -11.27
C ILE A 152 -9.02 -1.66 -10.32
N ALA A 153 -8.51 -1.86 -9.10
CA ALA A 153 -9.17 -2.65 -8.06
C ALA A 153 -10.59 -2.13 -7.81
N GLU A 154 -10.76 -0.84 -7.59
CA GLU A 154 -12.09 -0.27 -7.30
C GLU A 154 -13.07 -0.40 -8.47
N THR A 155 -12.56 -0.40 -9.71
CA THR A 155 -13.40 -0.56 -10.91
C THR A 155 -13.86 -2.00 -11.10
N THR A 156 -13.04 -2.97 -10.68
CA THR A 156 -13.24 -4.40 -10.97
C THR A 156 -13.72 -5.20 -9.76
N ALA A 157 -13.70 -4.60 -8.57
CA ALA A 157 -14.05 -5.27 -7.33
C ALA A 157 -15.55 -5.57 -7.20
N ASP A 158 -15.83 -6.64 -6.48
CA ASP A 158 -17.20 -7.09 -6.16
C ASP A 158 -17.96 -5.98 -5.42
N LYS A 159 -19.27 -5.83 -5.70
CA LYS A 159 -20.07 -4.73 -5.12
C LYS A 159 -20.26 -4.91 -3.63
N ASN A 160 -20.31 -6.14 -3.15
CA ASN A 160 -20.50 -6.48 -1.75
C ASN A 160 -19.18 -6.80 -1.01
N SER A 161 -18.03 -6.41 -1.59
CA SER A 161 -16.72 -6.46 -0.93
C SER A 161 -16.42 -5.14 -0.20
N TYR A 162 -16.18 -5.18 1.11
CA TYR A 162 -15.97 -3.97 1.92
C TYR A 162 -14.55 -3.82 2.48
N GLY A 163 -13.84 -4.94 2.64
CA GLY A 163 -12.52 -4.96 3.29
C GLY A 163 -11.45 -4.20 2.51
N PHE A 164 -10.65 -3.40 3.22
CA PHE A 164 -9.45 -2.72 2.70
C PHE A 164 -9.65 -1.82 1.47
N ARG A 165 -10.89 -1.43 1.18
CA ARG A 165 -11.24 -0.56 0.04
C ARG A 165 -11.32 0.90 0.47
N PRO A 166 -10.88 1.85 -0.39
CA PRO A 166 -11.05 3.26 -0.10
C PRO A 166 -12.53 3.62 0.06
N ARG A 167 -12.85 4.43 1.08
CA ARG A 167 -14.21 4.94 1.35
C ARG A 167 -15.26 3.84 1.58
N ARG A 168 -14.84 2.64 1.97
CA ARG A 168 -15.72 1.60 2.49
C ARG A 168 -15.34 1.27 3.93
N SER A 169 -16.33 1.05 4.76
CA SER A 169 -16.16 0.82 6.20
C SER A 169 -16.86 -0.47 6.64
N THR A 170 -16.56 -0.91 7.87
CA THR A 170 -17.30 -2.01 8.49
C THR A 170 -18.75 -1.64 8.79
N ALA A 171 -19.07 -0.35 8.93
CA ALA A 171 -20.45 0.10 9.12
C ALA A 171 -21.29 -0.15 7.85
N ASP A 172 -20.71 0.09 6.66
CA ASP A 172 -21.39 -0.16 5.38
C ASP A 172 -21.71 -1.65 5.21
N ALA A 173 -20.82 -2.54 5.67
CA ALA A 173 -21.06 -3.99 5.66
C ALA A 173 -22.21 -4.38 6.61
N ILE A 174 -22.25 -3.78 7.81
CA ILE A 174 -23.33 -4.00 8.79
C ILE A 174 -24.66 -3.50 8.24
N GLU A 175 -24.69 -2.31 7.63
CA GLU A 175 -25.86 -1.75 6.98
C GLU A 175 -26.37 -2.67 5.86
N HIS A 176 -25.47 -3.18 5.01
CA HIS A 176 -25.85 -4.13 3.97
C HIS A 176 -26.43 -5.43 4.54
N CYS A 177 -25.84 -5.98 5.60
CA CYS A 177 -26.40 -7.13 6.31
C CYS A 177 -27.81 -6.83 6.85
N PHE A 178 -28.01 -5.65 7.45
CA PHE A 178 -29.32 -5.23 7.93
C PHE A 178 -30.35 -5.16 6.80
N MET A 179 -30.01 -4.50 5.68
CA MET A 179 -30.90 -4.39 4.52
C MET A 179 -31.25 -5.76 3.90
N ALA A 180 -30.32 -6.71 3.93
CA ALA A 180 -30.52 -8.06 3.39
C ALA A 180 -31.35 -8.95 4.33
N LEU A 181 -31.22 -8.79 5.65
CA LEU A 181 -31.77 -9.72 6.64
C LEU A 181 -32.98 -9.20 7.42
N ALA A 182 -33.26 -7.90 7.42
CA ALA A 182 -34.33 -7.31 8.25
C ALA A 182 -35.75 -7.44 7.66
N LYS A 183 -35.90 -7.89 6.42
CA LYS A 183 -37.20 -8.05 5.77
C LYS A 183 -37.91 -9.32 6.23
N ARG A 184 -39.25 -9.36 6.15
CA ARG A 184 -40.05 -10.53 6.56
C ARG A 184 -39.80 -11.78 5.71
N ASP A 185 -39.39 -11.59 4.47
CA ASP A 185 -39.07 -12.61 3.47
C ASP A 185 -37.56 -12.88 3.35
N SER A 186 -36.75 -12.44 4.33
CA SER A 186 -35.31 -12.63 4.31
C SER A 186 -34.90 -14.09 4.57
N ALA A 187 -33.66 -14.40 4.15
CA ALA A 187 -33.06 -15.71 4.39
C ALA A 187 -33.00 -16.03 5.89
N GLN A 188 -33.48 -17.21 6.26
CA GLN A 188 -33.50 -17.68 7.66
C GLN A 188 -32.17 -18.32 8.11
N TRP A 189 -31.28 -18.60 7.16
CA TRP A 189 -30.01 -19.29 7.40
C TRP A 189 -28.86 -18.51 6.78
N ILE A 190 -27.73 -18.46 7.49
CA ILE A 190 -26.50 -17.80 7.06
C ILE A 190 -25.38 -18.83 7.08
N LEU A 191 -24.62 -18.89 5.98
CA LEU A 191 -23.38 -19.65 5.93
C LEU A 191 -22.23 -18.75 6.37
N GLU A 192 -21.65 -19.04 7.53
CA GLU A 192 -20.42 -18.39 8.00
C GLU A 192 -19.20 -19.15 7.46
N GLY A 193 -18.27 -18.43 6.85
CA GLY A 193 -17.02 -19.00 6.33
C GLY A 193 -15.85 -18.04 6.49
N ASP A 194 -14.66 -18.60 6.72
CA ASP A 194 -13.39 -17.86 6.75
C ASP A 194 -12.33 -18.60 5.92
N ILE A 195 -11.46 -17.84 5.26
CA ILE A 195 -10.39 -18.37 4.43
C ILE A 195 -9.14 -18.57 5.28
N ARG A 196 -8.83 -19.83 5.59
CA ARG A 196 -7.65 -20.19 6.36
C ARG A 196 -6.37 -19.69 5.66
N GLY A 197 -5.65 -18.80 6.34
CA GLY A 197 -4.35 -18.32 5.87
C GLY A 197 -4.44 -17.56 4.55
N CYS A 198 -5.50 -16.76 4.33
CA CYS A 198 -5.74 -16.03 3.08
C CYS A 198 -4.48 -15.35 2.52
N PHE A 199 -3.78 -14.54 3.32
CA PHE A 199 -2.55 -13.88 2.84
C PHE A 199 -1.37 -14.83 2.63
N ASP A 200 -1.29 -15.92 3.36
CA ASP A 200 -0.16 -16.86 3.33
C ASP A 200 -0.26 -17.85 2.15
N ASN A 201 -1.47 -18.09 1.63
CA ASN A 201 -1.74 -19.17 0.67
C ASN A 201 -2.10 -18.70 -0.74
N ILE A 202 -2.15 -17.39 -1.02
CA ILE A 202 -2.43 -16.90 -2.38
C ILE A 202 -1.32 -17.35 -3.34
N SER A 203 -1.71 -17.98 -4.45
CA SER A 203 -0.79 -18.43 -5.50
C SER A 203 -0.05 -17.27 -6.15
N HIS A 204 1.29 -17.35 -6.19
CA HIS A 204 2.13 -16.38 -6.90
C HIS A 204 1.85 -16.38 -8.40
N ASP A 205 1.71 -17.56 -9.01
CA ASP A 205 1.43 -17.67 -10.45
C ASP A 205 0.10 -17.03 -10.81
N TRP A 206 -0.92 -17.21 -9.96
CA TRP A 206 -2.19 -16.55 -10.14
C TRP A 206 -2.05 -15.02 -10.09
N LEU A 207 -1.35 -14.48 -9.08
CA LEU A 207 -1.12 -13.03 -8.97
C LEU A 207 -0.32 -12.49 -10.15
N LEU A 208 0.73 -13.20 -10.57
CA LEU A 208 1.56 -12.82 -11.71
C LEU A 208 0.78 -12.84 -13.02
N LYS A 209 -0.22 -13.71 -13.17
CA LYS A 209 -1.08 -13.74 -14.34
C LYS A 209 -2.12 -12.61 -14.31
N HIS A 210 -2.83 -12.42 -13.20
CA HIS A 210 -4.05 -11.61 -13.16
C HIS A 210 -3.87 -10.17 -12.68
N VAL A 211 -2.84 -9.85 -11.87
CA VAL A 211 -2.68 -8.48 -11.35
C VAL A 211 -2.13 -7.56 -12.43
N PRO A 212 -2.85 -6.50 -12.86
CA PRO A 212 -2.46 -5.66 -13.98
C PRO A 212 -1.45 -4.60 -13.54
N MET A 213 -0.19 -5.01 -13.35
CA MET A 213 0.94 -4.12 -13.05
C MET A 213 2.24 -4.63 -13.67
N ASP A 214 3.33 -3.89 -13.47
CA ASP A 214 4.66 -4.33 -13.85
C ASP A 214 5.03 -5.63 -13.13
N LYS A 215 5.17 -6.70 -13.93
CA LYS A 215 5.44 -8.05 -13.44
C LYS A 215 6.83 -8.17 -12.81
N VAL A 216 7.81 -7.42 -13.29
CA VAL A 216 9.16 -7.43 -12.73
C VAL A 216 9.14 -6.90 -11.30
N VAL A 217 8.36 -5.85 -11.04
CA VAL A 217 8.18 -5.32 -9.69
C VAL A 217 7.41 -6.30 -8.81
N LEU A 218 6.32 -6.87 -9.31
CA LEU A 218 5.51 -7.83 -8.55
C LEU A 218 6.29 -9.08 -8.17
N ILE A 219 7.06 -9.67 -9.10
CA ILE A 219 7.93 -10.83 -8.84
C ILE A 219 8.90 -10.53 -7.70
N LYS A 220 9.52 -9.34 -7.71
CA LYS A 220 10.46 -8.94 -6.64
C LYS A 220 9.79 -8.90 -5.27
N TRP A 221 8.53 -8.52 -5.18
CA TRP A 221 7.81 -8.51 -3.91
C TRP A 221 7.38 -9.90 -3.47
N LEU A 222 6.85 -10.71 -4.38
CA LEU A 222 6.37 -12.06 -4.07
C LEU A 222 7.51 -13.00 -3.69
N LYS A 223 8.65 -12.88 -4.38
CA LYS A 223 9.87 -13.65 -4.10
C LYS A 223 10.78 -13.00 -3.05
N ALA A 224 10.33 -11.93 -2.39
CA ALA A 224 11.14 -11.31 -1.34
C ALA A 224 11.29 -12.27 -0.16
N GLU A 225 12.53 -12.54 0.19
CA GLU A 225 12.90 -13.36 1.34
C GLU A 225 12.49 -12.69 2.66
N PHE A 226 12.47 -13.43 3.75
CA PHE A 226 12.34 -12.85 5.08
C PHE A 226 13.46 -13.33 6.00
N ILE A 227 13.92 -12.44 6.87
CA ILE A 227 14.89 -12.75 7.92
C ILE A 227 14.13 -13.05 9.20
N ASP A 228 14.29 -14.26 9.72
CA ASP A 228 13.77 -14.70 11.00
C ASP A 228 14.89 -15.32 11.85
N GLN A 229 15.05 -14.82 13.08
CA GLN A 229 16.12 -15.25 14.01
C GLN A 229 17.54 -15.28 13.39
N GLY A 230 17.84 -14.38 12.45
CA GLY A 230 19.14 -14.28 11.79
C GLY A 230 19.32 -15.20 10.59
N ALA A 231 18.36 -16.09 10.30
CA ALA A 231 18.34 -16.92 9.11
C ALA A 231 17.43 -16.33 8.03
N LEU A 232 17.77 -16.58 6.78
CA LEU A 232 17.07 -16.08 5.61
C LEU A 232 16.21 -17.19 5.00
N PHE A 233 14.93 -16.89 4.78
CA PHE A 233 13.92 -17.83 4.30
C PHE A 233 13.25 -17.32 3.04
N LEU A 234 12.91 -18.25 2.14
CA LEU A 234 12.18 -17.96 0.91
C LEU A 234 10.66 -17.94 1.16
N ALA A 235 9.97 -17.06 0.43
CA ALA A 235 8.51 -17.06 0.37
C ALA A 235 8.06 -17.89 -0.85
N GLU A 236 7.48 -19.06 -0.61
CA GLU A 236 7.00 -19.96 -1.68
C GLU A 236 5.55 -19.68 -2.11
N ALA A 237 4.77 -19.04 -1.23
CA ALA A 237 3.38 -18.67 -1.49
C ALA A 237 2.98 -17.42 -0.69
N GLY A 238 1.83 -16.86 -1.03
CA GLY A 238 1.21 -15.75 -0.30
C GLY A 238 1.78 -14.38 -0.64
N THR A 239 1.23 -13.36 -0.01
CA THR A 239 1.75 -11.99 -0.04
C THR A 239 2.29 -11.65 1.35
N PRO A 240 3.44 -10.97 1.46
CA PRO A 240 4.02 -10.70 2.76
C PRO A 240 3.07 -9.90 3.64
N GLN A 241 2.69 -10.49 4.77
CA GLN A 241 1.77 -9.87 5.70
C GLN A 241 2.46 -8.67 6.36
N GLY A 242 1.97 -7.46 6.11
CA GLY A 242 2.62 -6.20 6.51
C GLY A 242 3.07 -5.32 5.34
N GLY A 243 3.00 -5.83 4.10
CA GLY A 243 3.14 -5.02 2.90
C GLY A 243 1.95 -4.06 2.70
N ILE A 244 2.23 -2.86 2.18
CA ILE A 244 1.21 -1.85 1.87
C ILE A 244 0.34 -2.29 0.68
N ALA A 245 0.91 -3.04 -0.26
CA ALA A 245 0.20 -3.56 -1.43
C ALA A 245 -0.55 -4.87 -1.16
N SER A 246 -0.23 -5.60 -0.08
CA SER A 246 -0.80 -6.92 0.18
C SER A 246 -2.34 -6.93 0.23
N PRO A 247 -3.02 -5.95 0.86
CA PRO A 247 -4.49 -5.94 0.88
C PRO A 247 -5.13 -5.79 -0.50
N VAL A 248 -4.58 -4.95 -1.40
CA VAL A 248 -5.15 -4.80 -2.74
C VAL A 248 -4.90 -6.05 -3.60
N LEU A 249 -3.77 -6.73 -3.41
CA LEU A 249 -3.48 -8.00 -4.09
C LEU A 249 -4.44 -9.10 -3.62
N ALA A 250 -4.73 -9.16 -2.33
CA ALA A 250 -5.71 -10.10 -1.78
C ALA A 250 -7.12 -9.81 -2.29
N ASN A 251 -7.56 -8.55 -2.30
CA ASN A 251 -8.87 -8.19 -2.85
C ASN A 251 -8.98 -8.60 -4.32
N MET A 252 -8.01 -8.24 -5.16
CA MET A 252 -8.01 -8.64 -6.58
C MET A 252 -8.03 -10.16 -6.78
N ALA A 253 -7.45 -10.94 -5.86
CA ALA A 253 -7.47 -12.41 -5.90
C ALA A 253 -8.81 -13.03 -5.48
N LEU A 254 -9.62 -12.26 -4.76
CA LEU A 254 -10.89 -12.67 -4.18
C LEU A 254 -12.09 -12.09 -4.94
N ASP A 255 -11.89 -11.04 -5.73
CA ASP A 255 -12.91 -10.47 -6.61
C ASP A 255 -13.37 -11.52 -7.65
N GLY A 256 -14.68 -11.57 -7.91
CA GLY A 256 -15.34 -12.61 -8.71
C GLY A 256 -16.03 -13.70 -7.87
N MET A 257 -15.85 -13.69 -6.54
CA MET A 257 -16.62 -14.57 -5.65
C MET A 257 -18.12 -14.26 -5.71
N GLU A 258 -18.49 -12.98 -5.76
CA GLU A 258 -19.90 -12.57 -5.85
C GLU A 258 -20.56 -13.13 -7.11
N ASP A 259 -19.89 -13.00 -8.26
CA ASP A 259 -20.39 -13.51 -9.54
C ASP A 259 -20.43 -15.04 -9.59
N ALA A 260 -19.44 -15.71 -8.99
CA ALA A 260 -19.43 -17.17 -8.90
C ALA A 260 -20.62 -17.72 -8.10
N VAL A 261 -20.94 -17.11 -6.95
CA VAL A 261 -22.09 -17.48 -6.13
C VAL A 261 -23.40 -17.20 -6.89
N ARG A 262 -23.54 -16.02 -7.51
CA ARG A 262 -24.73 -15.68 -8.31
C ARG A 262 -24.95 -16.67 -9.46
N SER A 263 -23.89 -17.04 -10.16
CA SER A 263 -23.96 -17.98 -11.29
C SER A 263 -24.37 -19.39 -10.84
N ALA A 264 -23.84 -19.85 -9.71
CA ALA A 264 -24.21 -21.15 -9.14
C ALA A 264 -25.68 -21.21 -8.72
N LEU A 265 -26.25 -20.09 -8.26
CA LEU A 265 -27.66 -20.00 -7.85
C LEU A 265 -28.61 -19.77 -9.03
N ALA A 266 -28.17 -19.10 -10.10
CA ALA A 266 -28.99 -18.86 -11.30
C ALA A 266 -29.20 -20.11 -12.16
N GLY A 267 -28.39 -21.15 -11.95
CA GLY A 267 -28.54 -22.46 -12.60
C GLY A 267 -29.43 -23.45 -11.83
N CYS A 268 -30.02 -23.04 -10.70
CA CYS A 268 -30.98 -23.80 -9.90
C CYS A 268 -32.40 -23.26 -10.13
#